data_AF-A0A7C7JF73-F1
#
_entry.id   AF-A0A7C7JF73-F1
#
_cell.length_a   1.000
_cell.length_b   1.000
_cell.length_c   1.000
_cell.angle_alpha   90.00
_cell.angle_beta   90.00
_cell.angle_gamma   90.00
#
_symmetry.space_group_name_H-M   'P 1'
#
loop_
_entity.id
_entity.type
_entity.pdbx_description
1 polymer ?
#
loop_
_entity_poly.entity_id
_entity_poly.type
_entity_poly.pdbx_seq_one_letter_code
_entity_poly.pdbx_strand_id
1 'polypeptide(L)' 'MPLKRLGRPSEIGQTAVYIFENDYLTGRVLEVDGGIRI' A
#
# COMPACT_ATOMS: atom_id res chain seq x y z
N MET A 1 -16.03 3.50 1.85
CA MET A 1 -15.42 2.22 1.42
C MET A 1 -15.18 2.22 -0.10
N PRO A 2 -14.14 2.90 -0.61
CA PRO A 2 -13.90 3.05 -2.04
C PRO A 2 -13.65 1.74 -2.81
N LEU A 3 -13.05 0.72 -2.18
CA LEU A 3 -12.89 -0.62 -2.79
C LEU A 3 -14.05 -1.60 -2.52
N LYS A 4 -14.98 -1.29 -1.60
CA LYS A 4 -16.13 -2.13 -1.19
C LYS A 4 -15.81 -3.61 -0.89
N ARG A 5 -14.55 -3.96 -0.64
CA ARG A 5 -14.08 -5.31 -0.31
C ARG A 5 -12.88 -5.25 0.63
N LEU A 6 -12.57 -6.39 1.25
CA LEU A 6 -11.32 -6.56 1.97
C LEU A 6 -10.12 -6.59 1.01
N GLY A 7 -9.03 -5.96 1.44
CA GLY A 7 -7.72 -6.10 0.81
C GLY A 7 -7.19 -7.52 0.96
N ARG A 8 -6.41 -7.98 -0.02
CA ARG A 8 -5.71 -9.26 0.04
C ARG A 8 -4.28 -9.03 0.55
N PRO A 9 -3.68 -9.97 1.30
CA PRO A 9 -2.28 -9.85 1.74
C PRO A 9 -1.30 -9.58 0.61
N SER A 10 -1.55 -10.13 -0.59
CA SER A 10 -0.74 -9.88 -1.79
C SER A 10 -0.70 -8.41 -2.22
N GLU A 11 -1.76 -7.65 -1.94
CA GLU A 11 -1.87 -6.23 -2.32
C GLU A 11 -0.98 -5.37 -1.41
N ILE A 12 -0.84 -5.75 -0.13
CA ILE A 12 0.13 -5.15 0.79
C ILE A 12 1.55 -5.55 0.39
N GLY A 13 1.76 -6.83 0.05
CA GLY A 13 3.05 -7.35 -0.38
C GLY A 13 3.61 -6.64 -1.61
N GLN A 14 2.76 -6.28 -2.57
CA GLN A 14 3.18 -5.48 -3.74
C GLN A 14 3.74 -4.11 -3.33
N THR A 15 3.13 -3.42 -2.37
CA THR A 15 3.66 -2.15 -1.85
C THR A 15 4.99 -2.35 -1.14
N ALA A 16 5.16 -3.45 -0.39
CA ALA A 16 6.43 -3.75 0.26
C ALA A 16 7.56 -3.97 -0.76
N VAL A 17 7.31 -4.75 -1.83
CA VAL A 17 8.26 -4.95 -2.92
C VAL A 17 8.67 -3.61 -3.55
N TYR A 18 7.68 -2.76 -3.87
CA TYR A 18 7.95 -1.42 -4.41
C TYR A 18 8.82 -0.55 -3.49
N ILE A 19 8.63 -0.62 -2.17
CA ILE A 19 9.47 0.11 -1.20
C ILE A 19 10.91 -0.39 -1.28
N PHE A 20 11.14 -1.70 -1.35
CA PHE A 20 12.48 -2.28 -1.41
C PHE A 20 13.19 -2.06 -2.76
N GLU A 21 12.45 -1.94 -3.85
CA GLU A 21 13.01 -1.74 -5.20
C GLU A 21 13.30 -0.27 -5.53
N ASN A 22 12.90 0.67 -4.68
CA ASN A 22 13.02 2.10 -4.94
C ASN A 22 13.94 2.80 -3.94
N ASP A 23 15.22 2.91 -4.31
CA ASP A 23 16.28 3.53 -3.52
C ASP A 23 16.07 5.03 -3.22
N TYR A 24 15.12 5.68 -3.88
CA TYR A 24 14.79 7.09 -3.65
C TYR A 24 13.72 7.29 -2.56
N LEU A 25 13.05 6.23 -2.12
CA LEU A 25 12.06 6.31 -1.03
C LEU A 25 12.76 6.31 0.33
N THR A 26 12.52 7.37 1.10
CA THR A 26 13.00 7.46 2.49
C THR A 26 12.02 8.22 3.37
N GLY A 27 11.78 7.71 4.59
CA GLY A 27 10.95 8.37 5.60
C GLY A 27 9.48 8.61 5.21
N ARG A 28 8.93 7.81 4.28
CA ARG A 28 7.56 7.96 3.80
C ARG A 28 6.62 6.91 4.39
N VAL A 29 5.37 7.30 4.58
CA VAL A 29 4.25 6.40 4.87
C VAL A 29 3.43 6.25 3.59
N LEU A 30 3.20 5.00 3.18
CA LEU A 30 2.30 4.66 2.07
C LEU A 30 1.05 3.98 2.66
N GLU A 31 -0.12 4.57 2.44
CA GLU A 31 -1.38 4.00 2.90
C GLU A 31 -1.89 2.95 1.88
N VAL A 32 -2.19 1.75 2.37
CA VAL A 32 -2.70 0.63 1.56
C VAL A 32 -4.01 0.13 2.18
N ASP A 33 -5.00 1.01 2.27
CA ASP A 33 -6.25 0.78 3.00
C ASP A 33 -7.48 0.66 2.09
N GLY A 34 -7.31 0.79 0.77
CA GLY A 34 -8.43 0.78 -0.18
C GLY A 34 -9.30 2.02 -0.13
N GLY A 35 -8.76 3.14 0.38
CA GLY A 35 -9.39 4.44 0.49
C GLY A 35 -10.33 4.55 1.70
N ILE A 36 -10.12 3.77 2.76
CA ILE A 36 -10.97 3.84 3.96
C ILE A 36 -10.90 5.23 4.61
N ARG A 37 -9.78 5.93 4.47
CA ARG A 37 -9.54 7.27 5.03
C ARG A 37 -10.04 8.44 4.18
N ILE A 38 -10.64 8.19 3.00
CA ILE A 38 -11.11 9.23 2.06
C ILE A 38 -12.63 9.18 1.85
#